data_AF-A0A9X2IXW1-F1
#
_entry.id   AF-A0A9X2IXW1-F1
#
_cell.length_a   1.000
_cell.length_b   1.000
_cell.length_c   1.000
_cell.angle_alpha   90.00
_cell.angle_beta   90.00
_cell.angle_gamma   90.00
#
_symmetry.space_group_name_H-M   'P 1'
#
loop_
_entity.id
_entity.type
_entity.pdbx_description
1 polymer ?
#
loop_
_entity_poly.entity_id
_entity_poly.type
_entity_poly.pdbx_seq_one_letter_code
_entity_poly.pdbx_strand_id
1 'polypeptide(L)'
;MIRTVPAEVSRAATAETRKLSTLRWPWLLPAICAMVGVVAAAVSAALGSGPQPQQNPATGTATIGLYLALALALAAALVTGALTAGGEYRHASMPLTALFTPDRDLLFGAKLGVTAAYSLLLGLTAELGAILGLVAVDRHELEFGLRLVTVLGGGLLAAVCWGLIGASLGLLLRSALLAIVAPLGWLFVIEPLIWLVAHGADVPGVAVLFPGSATVATIAVDSFPTNRLLAPSPAAAVVLLIWTSIAGAGAWWYLRQRDI
;
A
#
# COMPACT_ATOMS: atom_id res chain seq x y z
N MET A 1 1.49 27.99 22.62
CA MET A 1 0.42 28.08 21.60
C MET A 1 -0.06 26.68 21.28
N ILE A 2 -1.25 26.30 21.74
CA ILE A 2 -1.86 25.02 21.35
C ILE A 2 -2.30 25.20 19.90
N ARG A 3 -1.62 24.55 18.95
CA ARG A 3 -2.05 24.50 17.55
C ARG A 3 -3.38 23.74 17.51
N THR A 4 -4.49 24.46 17.59
CA THR A 4 -5.80 23.88 17.35
C THR A 4 -5.96 23.66 15.85
N VAL A 5 -6.21 22.42 15.45
CA VAL A 5 -6.57 22.09 14.07
C VAL A 5 -7.84 22.88 13.72
N PRO A 6 -7.94 23.55 12.55
CA PRO A 6 -9.14 24.28 12.17
C PRO A 6 -10.40 23.40 12.27
N ALA A 7 -11.50 23.96 12.74
CA ALA A 7 -12.74 23.20 12.99
C ALA A 7 -13.29 22.54 11.72
N GLU A 8 -13.02 23.11 10.55
CA GLU A 8 -13.44 22.57 9.26
C GLU A 8 -12.68 21.30 8.89
N VAL A 9 -11.35 21.29 9.11
CA VAL A 9 -10.49 20.12 8.90
C VAL A 9 -10.90 18.97 9.81
N SER A 10 -11.14 19.26 11.09
CA SER A 10 -11.54 18.21 12.04
C SER A 10 -12.93 17.66 11.73
N ARG A 11 -13.88 18.49 11.28
CA ARG A 11 -15.21 18.05 10.83
C ARG A 11 -15.13 17.18 9.57
N ALA A 12 -14.38 17.60 8.55
CA ALA A 12 -14.21 16.82 7.32
C ALA A 12 -13.55 15.47 7.60
N ALA A 13 -12.48 15.44 8.39
CA ALA A 13 -11.82 14.20 8.81
C ALA A 13 -12.76 13.30 9.65
N THR A 14 -13.56 13.87 10.54
CA THR A 14 -14.53 13.10 11.35
C THR A 14 -15.62 12.50 10.47
N ALA A 15 -16.07 13.20 9.43
CA ALA A 15 -17.05 12.68 8.48
C ALA A 15 -16.48 11.49 7.70
N GLU A 16 -15.27 11.61 7.16
CA GLU A 16 -14.61 10.53 6.43
C GLU A 16 -14.27 9.33 7.32
N THR A 17 -13.78 9.55 8.54
CA THR A 17 -13.51 8.45 9.49
C THR A 17 -14.79 7.72 9.89
N ARG A 18 -15.92 8.43 10.03
CA ARG A 18 -17.22 7.82 10.33
C ARG A 18 -17.72 6.92 9.20
N LYS A 19 -17.43 7.25 7.94
CA LYS A 19 -17.77 6.38 6.79
C LYS A 19 -17.07 5.03 6.89
N LEU A 20 -15.82 5.00 7.34
CA LEU A 20 -15.09 3.75 7.57
C LEU A 20 -15.53 3.02 8.84
N SER A 21 -15.67 3.75 9.95
CA SER A 21 -15.90 3.13 11.26
C SER A 21 -17.32 2.60 11.47
N THR A 22 -18.30 3.08 10.70
CA THR A 22 -19.70 2.62 10.80
C THR A 22 -19.97 1.31 10.07
N LEU A 23 -19.10 0.91 9.12
CA LEU A 23 -19.22 -0.37 8.43
C LEU A 23 -18.50 -1.47 9.23
N ARG A 24 -18.98 -2.72 9.11
CA ARG A 24 -18.37 -3.86 9.81
C ARG A 24 -17.06 -4.34 9.15
N TRP A 25 -17.00 -4.32 7.82
CA TRP A 25 -15.86 -4.89 7.08
C TRP A 25 -14.51 -4.19 7.35
N PRO A 26 -14.41 -2.85 7.54
CA PRO A 26 -13.13 -2.20 7.82
C PRO A 26 -12.57 -2.54 9.21
N TRP A 27 -13.38 -3.04 10.13
CA TRP A 27 -12.88 -3.52 11.42
C TRP A 27 -12.36 -4.95 11.34
N LEU A 28 -12.88 -5.76 10.42
CA LEU A 28 -12.42 -7.12 10.19
C LEU A 28 -11.10 -7.16 9.41
N LEU A 29 -10.88 -6.23 8.48
CA LEU A 29 -9.69 -6.23 7.63
C LEU A 29 -8.35 -6.17 8.38
N PRO A 30 -8.13 -5.27 9.36
CA PRO A 30 -6.89 -5.26 10.13
C PRO A 30 -6.66 -6.57 10.89
N ALA A 31 -7.72 -7.18 11.41
CA ALA A 31 -7.64 -8.49 12.07
C ALA A 31 -7.27 -9.60 11.07
N ILE A 32 -7.83 -9.57 9.85
CA ILE A 32 -7.48 -10.50 8.77
C ILE A 32 -6.02 -10.31 8.35
N CYS A 33 -5.57 -9.06 8.17
CA CYS A 33 -4.17 -8.75 7.85
C CYS A 33 -3.21 -9.27 8.92
N ALA A 34 -3.53 -9.05 10.20
CA ALA A 34 -2.75 -9.61 11.31
C ALA A 34 -2.73 -11.14 11.31
N MET A 35 -3.89 -11.78 11.14
CA MET A 35 -4.00 -13.23 11.12
C MET A 35 -3.20 -13.84 9.97
N VAL A 36 -3.30 -13.27 8.76
CA VAL A 36 -2.51 -13.71 7.61
C VAL A 36 -1.02 -13.46 7.85
N GLY A 37 -0.66 -12.34 8.47
CA GLY A 37 0.70 -12.08 8.94
C GLY A 37 1.23 -13.22 9.80
N VAL A 38 0.50 -13.56 10.87
CA VAL A 38 0.88 -14.65 11.78
C VAL A 38 1.05 -15.96 11.02
N VAL A 39 0.05 -16.36 10.23
CA VAL A 39 0.06 -17.65 9.55
C VAL A 39 1.16 -17.72 8.49
N ALA A 40 1.27 -16.71 7.62
CA ALA A 40 2.26 -16.70 6.54
C ALA A 40 3.68 -16.72 7.09
N ALA A 41 3.95 -15.94 8.14
CA ALA A 41 5.26 -15.86 8.75
C ALA A 41 5.60 -17.10 9.58
N ALA A 42 4.65 -17.66 10.33
CA ALA A 42 4.86 -18.92 11.07
C ALA A 42 5.13 -20.09 10.12
N VAL A 43 4.36 -20.21 9.03
CA VAL A 43 4.60 -21.25 8.00
C VAL A 43 5.97 -21.07 7.36
N SER A 44 6.34 -19.83 7.01
CA SER A 44 7.63 -19.53 6.42
C SER A 44 8.80 -19.79 7.39
N ALA A 45 8.62 -19.52 8.68
CA ALA A 45 9.62 -19.84 9.70
C ALA A 45 9.74 -21.35 9.97
N ALA A 46 8.63 -22.09 9.85
CA ALA A 46 8.60 -23.54 10.08
C ALA A 46 9.22 -24.34 8.92
N LEU A 47 8.99 -23.89 7.69
CA LEU A 47 9.47 -24.53 6.45
C LEU A 47 10.79 -23.94 5.95
N GLY A 48 11.11 -22.71 6.35
CA GLY A 48 12.28 -21.98 5.88
C GLY A 48 13.58 -22.39 6.57
N SER A 49 14.67 -22.11 5.89
CA SER A 49 16.03 -22.14 6.42
C SER A 49 16.41 -20.77 7.00
N GLY A 50 17.19 -20.78 8.08
CA GLY A 50 17.73 -19.58 8.72
C GLY A 50 18.63 -18.74 7.82
N PRO A 51 19.13 -17.59 8.33
CA PRO A 51 19.99 -16.69 7.55
C PRO A 51 21.18 -17.44 6.95
N GLN A 52 21.24 -17.51 5.62
CA GLN A 52 22.36 -18.12 4.90
C GLN A 52 23.23 -17.01 4.31
N PRO A 53 24.53 -16.92 4.68
CA PRO A 53 25.41 -15.81 4.27
C PRO A 53 25.66 -15.73 2.76
N GLN A 54 25.22 -16.73 1.98
CA GLN A 54 25.35 -16.78 0.51
C GLN A 54 24.02 -16.88 -0.23
N GLN A 55 22.88 -16.90 0.47
CA GLN A 55 21.56 -16.89 -0.17
C GLN A 55 20.79 -15.63 0.22
N ASN A 56 20.36 -14.92 -0.81
CA ASN A 56 19.33 -13.90 -0.69
C ASN A 56 17.97 -14.58 -0.49
N PRO A 57 17.12 -14.13 0.46
CA PRO A 57 17.13 -12.82 1.13
C PRO A 57 18.02 -12.74 2.39
N ALA A 58 18.61 -11.57 2.70
CA ALA A 58 19.55 -11.40 3.84
C ALA A 58 18.94 -11.50 5.27
N THR A 59 17.78 -12.13 5.42
CA THR A 59 17.19 -12.55 6.71
C THR A 59 16.69 -14.01 6.64
N GLY A 60 17.10 -14.75 5.60
CA GLY A 60 16.66 -16.12 5.32
C GLY A 60 15.27 -16.20 4.69
N THR A 61 14.90 -17.42 4.27
CA THR A 61 13.58 -17.70 3.67
C THR A 61 12.42 -17.53 4.66
N ALA A 62 12.72 -17.43 5.96
CA ALA A 62 11.76 -17.09 7.01
C ALA A 62 11.03 -15.75 6.76
N THR A 63 11.67 -14.78 6.11
CA THR A 63 11.07 -13.46 5.82
C THR A 63 10.14 -13.44 4.60
N ILE A 64 10.05 -14.52 3.84
CA ILE A 64 9.10 -14.63 2.71
C ILE A 64 7.66 -14.45 3.20
N GLY A 65 7.33 -15.00 4.37
CA GLY A 65 6.00 -14.85 4.98
C GLY A 65 5.64 -13.41 5.31
N LEU A 66 6.63 -12.60 5.74
CA LEU A 66 6.46 -11.16 5.95
C LEU A 66 6.14 -10.45 4.62
N TYR A 67 6.86 -10.77 3.53
CA TYR A 67 6.59 -10.19 2.22
C TYR A 67 5.20 -10.55 1.68
N LEU A 68 4.75 -11.79 1.90
CA LEU A 68 3.40 -12.22 1.54
C LEU A 68 2.32 -11.49 2.36
N ALA A 69 2.54 -11.32 3.66
CA ALA A 69 1.64 -10.56 4.53
C ALA A 69 1.52 -9.10 4.08
N LEU A 70 2.66 -8.47 3.76
CA LEU A 70 2.70 -7.11 3.21
C LEU A 70 1.99 -7.02 1.85
N ALA A 71 2.21 -7.97 0.94
CA ALA A 71 1.52 -8.03 -0.34
C ALA A 71 0.00 -8.04 -0.18
N LEU A 72 -0.54 -8.80 0.78
CA LEU A 72 -1.96 -8.79 1.09
C LEU A 72 -2.40 -7.44 1.68
N ALA A 73 -1.64 -6.87 2.60
CA ALA A 73 -1.96 -5.57 3.19
C ALA A 73 -2.00 -4.44 2.15
N LEU A 74 -1.07 -4.47 1.18
CA LEU A 74 -1.03 -3.55 0.03
C LEU A 74 -2.27 -3.66 -0.83
N ALA A 75 -2.68 -4.89 -1.16
CA ALA A 75 -3.91 -5.14 -1.91
C ALA A 75 -5.15 -4.68 -1.13
N ALA A 76 -5.21 -4.96 0.17
CA ALA A 76 -6.29 -4.50 1.05
C ALA A 76 -6.34 -2.96 1.15
N ALA A 77 -5.18 -2.30 1.23
CA ALA A 77 -5.08 -0.85 1.24
C ALA A 77 -5.58 -0.24 -0.08
N LEU A 78 -5.12 -0.75 -1.22
CA LEU A 78 -5.58 -0.35 -2.56
C LEU A 78 -7.11 -0.49 -2.68
N VAL A 79 -7.65 -1.66 -2.34
CA VAL A 79 -9.08 -1.94 -2.42
C VAL A 79 -9.87 -1.02 -1.50
N THR A 80 -9.41 -0.83 -0.26
CA THR A 80 -10.10 0.04 0.69
C THR A 80 -10.10 1.49 0.21
N GLY A 81 -8.96 2.01 -0.26
CA GLY A 81 -8.88 3.34 -0.85
C GLY A 81 -9.81 3.52 -2.05
N ALA A 82 -9.83 2.55 -2.95
CA ALA A 82 -10.72 2.57 -4.11
C ALA A 82 -12.21 2.52 -3.72
N LEU A 83 -12.58 1.74 -2.68
CA LEU A 83 -13.95 1.66 -2.18
C LEU A 83 -14.37 2.93 -1.44
N THR A 84 -13.51 3.52 -0.61
CA THR A 84 -13.85 4.74 0.15
C THR A 84 -14.00 5.95 -0.77
N ALA A 85 -13.20 6.04 -1.82
CA ALA A 85 -13.27 7.15 -2.77
C ALA A 85 -14.26 6.88 -3.91
N GLY A 86 -14.12 5.75 -4.59
CA GLY A 86 -14.94 5.38 -5.74
C GLY A 86 -16.35 4.91 -5.38
N GLY A 87 -16.56 4.45 -4.14
CA GLY A 87 -17.87 3.97 -3.68
C GLY A 87 -18.92 5.06 -3.55
N GLU A 88 -18.52 6.31 -3.36
CA GLU A 88 -19.45 7.45 -3.29
C GLU A 88 -20.14 7.74 -4.62
N TYR A 89 -19.44 7.49 -5.73
CA TYR A 89 -20.03 7.61 -7.07
C TYR A 89 -21.04 6.51 -7.35
N ARG A 90 -20.83 5.30 -6.81
CA ARG A 90 -21.79 4.19 -6.94
C ARG A 90 -23.12 4.48 -6.24
N HIS A 91 -23.09 5.14 -5.09
CA HIS A 91 -24.29 5.45 -4.31
C HIS A 91 -24.76 6.90 -4.46
N ALA A 92 -24.21 7.65 -5.43
CA ALA A 92 -24.51 9.06 -5.68
C ALA A 92 -24.41 9.97 -4.42
N SER A 93 -23.51 9.64 -3.49
CA SER A 93 -23.33 10.40 -2.24
C SER A 93 -22.28 11.52 -2.37
N MET A 94 -21.52 11.55 -3.46
CA MET A 94 -20.45 12.53 -3.68
C MET A 94 -20.97 13.99 -3.69
N PRO A 95 -22.10 14.33 -4.35
CA PRO A 95 -22.66 15.69 -4.29
C PRO A 95 -23.05 16.10 -2.86
N LEU A 96 -23.56 15.16 -2.05
CA LEU A 96 -23.89 15.45 -0.65
C LEU A 96 -22.62 15.76 0.17
N THR A 97 -21.57 14.94 0.03
CA THR A 97 -20.28 15.21 0.69
C THR A 97 -19.71 16.57 0.25
N ALA A 98 -19.83 16.91 -1.03
CA ALA A 98 -19.42 18.17 -1.63
C ALA A 98 -20.22 19.40 -1.15
N LEU A 99 -21.48 19.24 -0.75
CA LEU A 99 -22.31 20.31 -0.17
C LEU A 99 -21.91 20.62 1.28
N PHE A 100 -21.59 19.59 2.07
CA PHE A 100 -21.14 19.77 3.46
C PHE A 100 -19.66 20.17 3.59
N THR A 101 -18.86 19.94 2.54
CA THR A 101 -17.45 20.34 2.48
C THR A 101 -17.21 21.02 1.13
N PRO A 102 -17.53 22.33 1.02
CA PRO A 102 -17.47 23.06 -0.24
C PRO A 102 -16.04 23.26 -0.75
N ASP A 103 -15.07 23.37 0.16
CA ASP A 103 -13.65 23.42 -0.19
C ASP A 103 -13.19 22.06 -0.75
N ARG A 104 -12.84 22.06 -2.04
CA ARG A 104 -12.40 20.88 -2.79
C ARG A 104 -11.05 20.35 -2.31
N ASP A 105 -10.16 21.23 -1.85
CA ASP A 105 -8.85 20.83 -1.33
C ASP A 105 -8.99 20.17 0.04
N LEU A 106 -9.86 20.75 0.88
CA LEU A 106 -10.18 20.20 2.19
C LEU A 106 -10.84 18.82 2.05
N LEU A 107 -11.80 18.68 1.14
CA LEU A 107 -12.48 17.42 0.86
C LEU A 107 -11.49 16.34 0.39
N PHE A 108 -10.66 16.69 -0.60
CA PHE A 108 -9.63 15.79 -1.13
C PHE A 108 -8.62 15.40 -0.06
N GLY A 109 -8.09 16.37 0.67
CA GLY A 109 -7.10 16.16 1.73
C GLY A 109 -7.63 15.32 2.88
N ALA A 110 -8.88 15.54 3.32
CA ALA A 110 -9.50 14.74 4.36
C ALA A 110 -9.66 13.27 3.91
N LYS A 111 -10.14 13.04 2.68
CA LYS A 111 -10.33 11.69 2.14
C LYS A 111 -9.01 10.94 1.98
N LEU A 112 -7.98 11.58 1.41
CA LEU A 112 -6.65 10.97 1.31
C LEU A 112 -6.00 10.78 2.67
N GLY A 113 -6.11 11.74 3.59
CA GLY A 113 -5.54 11.64 4.94
C GLY A 113 -6.12 10.48 5.74
N VAL A 114 -7.44 10.29 5.72
CA VAL A 114 -8.10 9.15 6.36
C VAL A 114 -7.73 7.83 5.69
N THR A 115 -7.65 7.81 4.36
CA THR A 115 -7.23 6.61 3.61
C THR A 115 -5.78 6.24 3.92
N ALA A 116 -4.87 7.22 4.01
CA ALA A 116 -3.47 7.00 4.38
C ALA A 116 -3.36 6.42 5.79
N ALA A 117 -4.06 7.01 6.76
CA ALA A 117 -4.05 6.53 8.14
C ALA A 117 -4.59 5.09 8.26
N TYR A 118 -5.66 4.77 7.53
CA TYR A 118 -6.23 3.43 7.52
C TYR A 118 -5.32 2.43 6.79
N SER A 119 -4.68 2.82 5.69
CA SER A 119 -3.72 1.97 4.97
C SER A 119 -2.47 1.69 5.81
N LEU A 120 -2.02 2.68 6.58
CA LEU A 120 -0.96 2.49 7.56
C LEU A 120 -1.37 1.48 8.65
N LEU A 121 -2.60 1.54 9.14
CA LEU A 121 -3.13 0.55 10.10
C LEU A 121 -3.11 -0.87 9.51
N LEU A 122 -3.50 -1.03 8.24
CA LEU A 122 -3.46 -2.34 7.55
C LEU A 122 -2.04 -2.87 7.43
N GLY A 123 -1.07 -2.02 7.05
CA GLY A 123 0.35 -2.39 7.01
C GLY A 123 0.88 -2.78 8.39
N LEU A 124 0.64 -1.93 9.41
CA LEU A 124 1.07 -2.18 10.79
C LEU A 124 0.53 -3.49 11.35
N THR A 125 -0.75 -3.77 11.13
CA THR A 125 -1.35 -5.01 11.64
C THR A 125 -0.80 -6.25 10.93
N ALA A 126 -0.53 -6.19 9.63
CA ALA A 126 0.14 -7.26 8.90
C ALA A 126 1.57 -7.50 9.39
N GLU A 127 2.34 -6.43 9.61
CA GLU A 127 3.71 -6.50 10.12
C GLU A 127 3.78 -7.05 11.54
N LEU A 128 2.92 -6.54 12.44
CA LEU A 128 2.82 -7.05 13.81
C LEU A 128 2.43 -8.53 13.82
N GLY A 129 1.45 -8.91 12.98
CA GLY A 129 1.07 -10.30 12.80
C GLY A 129 2.26 -11.15 12.34
N ALA A 130 3.00 -10.70 11.33
CA ALA A 130 4.16 -11.40 10.82
C ALA A 130 5.26 -11.56 11.88
N ILE A 131 5.57 -10.50 12.64
CA ILE A 131 6.55 -10.56 13.74
C ILE A 131 6.10 -11.58 14.80
N LEU A 132 4.82 -11.58 15.19
CA LEU A 132 4.29 -12.56 16.13
C LEU A 132 4.41 -13.99 15.59
N GLY A 133 4.12 -14.20 14.29
CA GLY A 133 4.27 -15.50 13.64
C GLY A 133 5.71 -16.00 13.60
N LEU A 134 6.67 -15.10 13.35
CA LEU A 134 8.11 -15.42 13.37
C LEU A 134 8.58 -15.79 14.78
N VAL A 135 8.22 -15.00 15.79
CA VAL A 135 8.62 -15.23 17.19
C VAL A 135 7.99 -16.50 17.75
N ALA A 136 6.77 -16.85 17.35
CA ALA A 136 6.10 -18.07 17.80
C ALA A 136 6.80 -19.36 17.34
N VAL A 137 7.58 -19.29 16.25
CA VAL A 137 8.32 -20.43 15.71
C VAL A 137 9.80 -20.27 16.10
N ASP A 138 10.11 -20.71 17.33
CA ASP A 138 11.40 -20.60 18.03
C ASP A 138 12.51 -21.46 17.40
N ARG A 139 12.84 -21.20 16.13
CA ARG A 139 13.84 -21.93 15.35
C ARG A 139 14.98 -21.08 14.85
N HIS A 140 14.81 -19.76 14.81
CA HIS A 140 15.78 -18.85 14.21
C HIS A 140 15.94 -17.62 15.09
N GLU A 141 17.18 -17.25 15.41
CA GLU A 141 17.48 -15.97 16.04
C GLU A 141 17.07 -14.86 15.08
N LEU A 142 15.98 -14.15 15.40
CA LEU A 142 15.58 -12.96 14.67
C LEU A 142 16.60 -11.87 14.95
N GLU A 143 17.48 -11.61 14.00
CA GLU A 143 18.35 -10.44 14.05
C GLU A 143 17.50 -9.18 13.89
N PHE A 144 17.16 -8.56 15.03
CA PHE A 144 16.57 -7.22 15.08
C PHE A 144 17.64 -6.18 14.67
N GLY A 145 17.91 -6.12 13.37
CA GLY A 145 18.86 -5.19 12.76
C GLY A 145 18.20 -4.03 12.04
N LEU A 146 19.03 -3.05 11.65
CA LEU A 146 18.60 -1.91 10.83
C LEU A 146 17.87 -2.34 9.55
N ARG A 147 18.26 -3.49 8.99
CA ARG A 147 17.67 -4.07 7.79
C ARG A 147 16.20 -4.47 7.98
N LEU A 148 15.83 -5.05 9.12
CA LEU A 148 14.44 -5.38 9.40
C LEU A 148 13.60 -4.11 9.54
N VAL A 149 14.13 -3.09 10.24
CA VAL A 149 13.46 -1.79 10.37
C VAL A 149 13.24 -1.13 9.01
N THR A 150 14.19 -1.22 8.08
CA THR A 150 14.00 -0.70 6.72
C THR A 150 12.97 -1.48 5.92
N VAL A 151 12.86 -2.80 6.10
CA VAL A 151 11.82 -3.62 5.45
C VAL A 151 10.44 -3.22 5.94
N LEU A 152 10.27 -3.08 7.27
CA LEU A 152 9.02 -2.64 7.88
C LEU A 152 8.69 -1.21 7.44
N GLY A 153 9.65 -0.28 7.49
CA GLY A 153 9.44 1.09 7.00
C GLY A 153 9.03 1.15 5.52
N GLY A 154 9.67 0.32 4.67
CA GLY A 154 9.32 0.19 3.26
C GLY A 154 7.93 -0.43 3.03
N GLY A 155 7.56 -1.44 3.81
CA GLY A 155 6.24 -2.06 3.83
C GLY A 155 5.13 -1.08 4.17
N LEU A 156 5.28 -0.34 5.27
CA LEU A 156 4.35 0.71 5.68
C LEU A 156 4.23 1.83 4.64
N LEU A 157 5.35 2.30 4.10
CA LEU A 157 5.35 3.30 3.05
C LEU A 157 4.57 2.81 1.82
N ALA A 158 4.85 1.59 1.39
CA ALA A 158 4.17 0.99 0.25
C ALA A 158 2.67 0.83 0.52
N ALA A 159 2.27 0.41 1.72
CA ALA A 159 0.86 0.26 2.10
C ALA A 159 0.10 1.59 1.97
N VAL A 160 0.69 2.67 2.48
CA VAL A 160 0.13 4.02 2.33
C VAL A 160 0.06 4.44 0.87
N CYS A 161 1.13 4.23 0.10
CA CYS A 161 1.17 4.57 -1.33
C CYS A 161 0.05 3.86 -2.12
N TRP A 162 -0.11 2.55 -1.95
CA TRP A 162 -1.14 1.78 -2.64
C TRP A 162 -2.57 2.16 -2.23
N GLY A 163 -2.80 2.46 -0.95
CA GLY A 163 -4.08 3.00 -0.51
C GLY A 163 -4.40 4.36 -1.13
N LEU A 164 -3.42 5.26 -1.19
CA LEU A 164 -3.56 6.56 -1.83
C LEU A 164 -3.76 6.46 -3.34
N ILE A 165 -3.06 5.55 -4.02
CA ILE A 165 -3.27 5.24 -5.44
C ILE A 165 -4.71 4.76 -5.66
N GLY A 166 -5.18 3.81 -4.86
CA GLY A 166 -6.55 3.29 -4.94
C GLY A 166 -7.60 4.39 -4.77
N ALA A 167 -7.46 5.24 -3.74
CA ALA A 167 -8.36 6.36 -3.53
C ALA A 167 -8.33 7.38 -4.68
N SER A 168 -7.13 7.72 -5.16
CA SER A 168 -6.96 8.66 -6.25
C SER A 168 -7.58 8.15 -7.55
N LEU A 169 -7.35 6.87 -7.87
CA LEU A 169 -8.00 6.22 -9.02
C LEU A 169 -9.52 6.12 -8.84
N GLY A 170 -10.01 5.90 -7.61
CA GLY A 170 -11.43 5.93 -7.29
C GLY A 170 -12.09 7.27 -7.62
N LEU A 171 -11.40 8.38 -7.33
CA LEU A 171 -11.84 9.72 -7.68
C LEU A 171 -11.75 10.01 -9.19
N LEU A 172 -10.63 9.64 -9.82
CA LEU A 172 -10.40 9.85 -11.26
C LEU A 172 -11.38 9.07 -12.13
N LEU A 173 -11.54 7.78 -11.86
CA LEU A 173 -12.34 6.87 -12.68
C LEU A 173 -13.82 6.90 -12.29
N ARG A 174 -14.18 7.58 -11.19
CA ARG A 174 -15.54 7.65 -10.62
C ARG A 174 -16.21 6.27 -10.45
N SER A 175 -15.40 5.25 -10.22
CA SER A 175 -15.83 3.87 -10.13
C SER A 175 -14.87 3.09 -9.25
N ALA A 176 -15.37 2.56 -8.14
CA ALA A 176 -14.57 1.69 -7.27
C ALA A 176 -14.10 0.43 -8.01
N LEU A 177 -14.93 -0.14 -8.89
CA LEU A 177 -14.57 -1.34 -9.62
C LEU A 177 -13.39 -1.08 -10.58
N LEU A 178 -13.45 0.00 -11.35
CA LEU A 178 -12.35 0.34 -12.27
C LEU A 178 -11.07 0.70 -11.51
N ALA A 179 -11.20 1.40 -10.38
CA ALA A 179 -10.08 1.76 -9.52
C ALA A 179 -9.40 0.57 -8.83
N ILE A 180 -10.10 -0.58 -8.73
CA ILE A 180 -9.51 -1.84 -8.26
C ILE A 180 -8.93 -2.61 -9.46
N VAL A 181 -9.73 -2.80 -10.51
CA VAL A 181 -9.37 -3.67 -11.64
C VAL A 181 -8.20 -3.12 -12.44
N ALA A 182 -8.13 -1.80 -12.67
CA ALA A 182 -7.05 -1.19 -13.46
C ALA A 182 -5.66 -1.42 -12.84
N PRO A 183 -5.39 -1.07 -11.57
CA PRO A 183 -4.08 -1.32 -10.95
C PRO A 183 -3.77 -2.80 -10.77
N LEU A 184 -4.76 -3.64 -10.44
CA LEU A 184 -4.53 -5.09 -10.31
C LEU A 184 -4.23 -5.72 -11.68
N GLY A 185 -4.96 -5.35 -12.73
CA GLY A 185 -4.68 -5.79 -14.09
C GLY A 185 -3.32 -5.29 -14.58
N TRP A 186 -2.93 -4.08 -14.19
CA TRP A 186 -1.58 -3.59 -14.43
C TRP A 186 -0.51 -4.48 -13.77
N LEU A 187 -0.64 -4.73 -12.46
CA LEU A 187 0.33 -5.50 -11.68
C LEU A 187 0.44 -6.97 -12.09
N PHE A 188 -0.68 -7.62 -12.39
CA PHE A 188 -0.72 -9.06 -12.63
C PHE A 188 -0.61 -9.45 -14.10
N VAL A 189 -0.91 -8.53 -15.03
CA VAL A 189 -0.93 -8.82 -16.46
C VAL A 189 0.06 -7.93 -17.20
N ILE A 190 -0.12 -6.62 -17.16
CA ILE A 190 0.63 -5.71 -18.03
C ILE A 190 2.10 -5.66 -17.64
N GLU A 191 2.40 -5.46 -16.36
CA GLU A 191 3.77 -5.29 -15.88
C GLU A 191 4.62 -6.57 -16.03
N PRO A 192 4.12 -7.78 -15.69
CA PRO A 192 4.85 -9.02 -15.97
C PRO A 192 5.09 -9.28 -17.45
N LEU A 193 4.16 -8.89 -18.33
CA LEU A 193 4.37 -8.97 -19.78
C LEU A 193 5.47 -8.00 -20.23
N ILE A 194 5.51 -6.78 -19.67
CA ILE A 194 6.59 -5.84 -19.95
C ILE A 194 7.92 -6.38 -19.44
N TRP A 195 7.96 -7.02 -18.27
CA TRP A 195 9.18 -7.69 -17.81
C TRP A 195 9.63 -8.73 -18.82
N LEU A 196 8.74 -9.62 -19.27
CA LEU A 196 9.09 -10.66 -20.24
C LEU A 196 9.70 -10.08 -21.53
N VAL A 197 9.08 -9.03 -22.07
CA VAL A 197 9.57 -8.36 -23.29
C VAL A 197 10.90 -7.63 -23.03
N ALA A 198 11.03 -6.93 -21.90
CA ALA A 198 12.24 -6.18 -21.55
C ALA A 198 13.46 -7.11 -21.35
N HIS A 199 13.25 -8.31 -20.79
CA HIS A 199 14.30 -9.33 -20.73
C HIS A 199 14.69 -9.83 -22.12
N GLY A 200 13.71 -10.07 -23.00
CA GLY A 200 13.98 -10.51 -24.37
C GLY A 200 14.70 -9.46 -25.22
N ALA A 201 14.49 -8.18 -24.93
CA ALA A 201 15.10 -7.04 -25.63
C ALA A 201 16.41 -6.52 -25.00
N ASP A 202 16.93 -7.19 -23.97
CA ASP A 202 18.13 -6.80 -23.20
C ASP A 202 18.11 -5.36 -22.64
N VAL A 203 16.90 -4.85 -22.33
CA VAL A 203 16.69 -3.54 -21.70
C VAL A 203 15.91 -3.63 -20.38
N PRO A 204 16.36 -4.45 -19.41
CA PRO A 204 15.63 -4.69 -18.16
C PRO A 204 15.48 -3.44 -17.28
N GLY A 205 16.32 -2.41 -17.50
CA GLY A 205 16.32 -1.19 -16.69
C GLY A 205 15.02 -0.38 -16.75
N VAL A 206 14.20 -0.56 -17.78
CA VAL A 206 12.88 0.12 -17.88
C VAL A 206 11.90 -0.42 -16.84
N ALA A 207 12.03 -1.69 -16.45
CA ALA A 207 11.14 -2.33 -15.48
C ALA A 207 11.13 -1.61 -14.12
N VAL A 208 12.27 -1.03 -13.75
CA VAL A 208 12.50 -0.34 -12.49
C VAL A 208 11.57 0.88 -12.29
N LEU A 209 11.06 1.46 -13.38
CA LEU A 209 10.18 2.62 -13.34
C LEU A 209 8.71 2.28 -13.05
N PHE A 210 8.35 1.00 -13.06
CA PHE A 210 6.96 0.58 -12.85
C PHE A 210 6.59 0.43 -11.38
N PRO A 211 5.31 0.68 -11.02
CA PRO A 211 4.90 0.71 -9.62
C PRO A 211 5.01 -0.66 -8.94
N GLY A 212 4.84 -1.77 -9.65
CA GLY A 212 5.02 -3.12 -9.09
C GLY A 212 6.49 -3.40 -8.74
N SER A 213 7.41 -3.20 -9.68
CA SER A 213 8.85 -3.33 -9.48
C SER A 213 9.35 -2.41 -8.38
N ALA A 214 8.88 -1.16 -8.35
CA ALA A 214 9.21 -0.21 -7.29
C ALA A 214 8.72 -0.71 -5.93
N THR A 215 7.50 -1.23 -5.83
CA THR A 215 6.96 -1.80 -4.58
C THR A 215 7.81 -2.96 -4.06
N VAL A 216 8.14 -3.91 -4.94
CA VAL A 216 8.97 -5.06 -4.57
C VAL A 216 10.36 -4.60 -4.11
N ALA A 217 10.98 -3.67 -4.82
CA ALA A 217 12.31 -3.14 -4.49
C ALA A 217 12.32 -2.33 -3.17
N THR A 218 11.25 -1.57 -2.87
CA THR A 218 11.10 -0.84 -1.60
C THR A 218 11.00 -1.78 -0.41
N ILE A 219 10.30 -2.90 -0.54
CA ILE A 219 10.05 -3.85 0.56
C ILE A 219 11.20 -4.84 0.73
N ALA A 220 11.79 -5.29 -0.38
CA ALA A 220 12.83 -6.31 -0.34
C ALA A 220 14.19 -5.78 0.15
N VAL A 221 14.40 -4.46 0.26
CA VAL A 221 15.63 -3.80 0.77
C VAL A 221 16.90 -4.48 0.29
N ASP A 222 17.10 -4.42 -1.03
CA ASP A 222 18.30 -4.93 -1.72
C ASP A 222 18.58 -6.42 -1.46
N SER A 223 17.55 -7.19 -1.06
CA SER A 223 17.60 -8.67 -1.00
C SER A 223 17.83 -9.32 -2.35
N PHE A 224 17.89 -8.57 -3.45
CA PHE A 224 18.11 -9.10 -4.80
C PHE A 224 19.01 -8.16 -5.60
N PRO A 225 20.27 -7.92 -5.18
CA PRO A 225 21.13 -6.87 -5.74
C PRO A 225 21.62 -7.20 -7.15
N THR A 226 21.56 -8.46 -7.58
CA THR A 226 21.87 -8.89 -8.95
C THR A 226 20.68 -8.74 -9.91
N ASN A 227 19.48 -8.45 -9.39
CA ASN A 227 18.28 -8.34 -10.21
C ASN A 227 18.17 -6.95 -10.84
N ARG A 228 18.44 -6.85 -12.15
CA ARG A 228 18.37 -5.59 -12.92
C ARG A 228 16.96 -5.00 -13.06
N LEU A 229 15.93 -5.72 -12.62
CA LEU A 229 14.54 -5.26 -12.60
C LEU A 229 14.20 -4.43 -11.35
N LEU A 230 15.06 -4.48 -10.33
CA LEU A 230 14.82 -3.84 -9.05
C LEU A 230 15.81 -2.69 -8.87
N ALA A 231 15.29 -1.48 -8.65
CA ALA A 231 16.11 -0.36 -8.22
C ALA A 231 16.70 -0.61 -6.83
N PRO A 232 17.79 0.10 -6.47
CA PRO A 232 18.17 0.29 -5.08
C PRO A 232 16.98 0.77 -4.25
N SER A 233 16.82 0.22 -3.04
CA SER A 233 15.62 0.43 -2.21
C SER A 233 15.20 1.91 -1.99
N PRO A 234 16.11 2.90 -1.83
CA PRO A 234 15.70 4.31 -1.72
C PRO A 234 15.16 4.88 -3.04
N ALA A 235 15.76 4.51 -4.17
CA ALA A 235 15.32 4.96 -5.49
C ALA A 235 13.94 4.39 -5.83
N ALA A 236 13.69 3.12 -5.48
CA ALA A 236 12.39 2.48 -5.65
C ALA A 236 11.29 3.18 -4.83
N ALA A 237 11.59 3.56 -3.58
CA ALA A 237 10.65 4.32 -2.74
C ALA A 237 10.27 5.66 -3.38
N VAL A 238 11.24 6.36 -3.98
CA VAL A 238 10.99 7.61 -4.71
C VAL A 238 10.11 7.37 -5.94
N VAL A 239 10.36 6.31 -6.72
CA VAL A 239 9.51 5.96 -7.88
C VAL A 239 8.07 5.69 -7.45
N LEU A 240 7.85 4.96 -6.36
CA LEU A 240 6.51 4.69 -5.84
C LEU A 240 5.79 5.96 -5.36
N LEU A 241 6.53 6.87 -4.72
CA LEU A 241 6.03 8.19 -4.32
C LEU A 241 5.67 9.08 -5.52
N ILE A 242 6.44 8.99 -6.61
CA ILE A 242 6.15 9.68 -7.87
C ILE A 242 4.83 9.17 -8.44
N TRP A 243 4.63 7.85 -8.54
CA TRP A 243 3.37 7.27 -9.00
C TRP A 243 2.18 7.69 -8.13
N THR A 244 2.37 7.68 -6.81
CA THR A 244 1.34 8.10 -5.85
C THR A 244 0.99 9.59 -6.04
N SER A 245 2.01 10.42 -6.25
CA SER A 245 1.85 11.86 -6.46
C SER A 245 1.20 12.19 -7.81
N ILE A 246 1.53 11.44 -8.87
CA ILE A 246 0.88 11.57 -10.19
C ILE A 246 -0.61 11.21 -10.08
N ALA A 247 -0.94 10.07 -9.45
CA ALA A 247 -2.31 9.66 -9.24
C ALA A 247 -3.08 10.71 -8.40
N GLY A 248 -2.49 11.15 -7.30
CA GLY A 248 -3.07 12.15 -6.40
C GLY A 248 -3.27 13.52 -7.07
N ALA A 249 -2.27 14.03 -7.78
CA ALA A 249 -2.34 15.30 -8.50
C ALA A 249 -3.39 15.24 -9.62
N GLY A 250 -3.46 14.12 -10.35
CA GLY A 250 -4.51 13.90 -11.36
C GLY A 250 -5.89 13.92 -10.73
N ALA A 251 -6.10 13.20 -9.63
CA ALA A 251 -7.37 13.16 -8.91
C ALA A 251 -7.78 14.54 -8.38
N TRP A 252 -6.84 15.26 -7.77
CA TRP A 252 -7.04 16.61 -7.26
C TRP A 252 -7.42 17.60 -8.35
N TRP A 253 -6.69 17.60 -9.46
CA TRP A 253 -6.99 18.45 -10.61
C TRP A 253 -8.38 18.13 -11.15
N TYR A 254 -8.69 16.85 -11.35
CA TYR A 254 -9.99 16.43 -11.88
C TYR A 254 -11.17 16.84 -10.97
N LEU A 255 -10.99 16.80 -9.65
CA LEU A 255 -12.00 17.19 -8.67
C LEU A 255 -12.29 18.71 -8.66
N ARG A 256 -11.31 19.53 -9.06
CA ARG A 256 -11.45 20.99 -9.17
C ARG A 256 -12.12 21.45 -10.46
N GLN A 257 -11.93 20.72 -11.56
CA GLN A 257 -12.40 21.15 -12.88
C GLN A 257 -13.86 20.83 -13.16
N ARG A 258 -14.45 19.86 -12.47
CA ARG A 258 -15.80 19.38 -12.79
C ARG A 258 -16.78 19.70 -11.69
N ASP A 259 -17.93 20.23 -12.09
CA ASP A 259 -19.10 20.32 -11.23
C ASP A 259 -19.53 18.90 -10.83
N ILE A 260 -19.84 18.76 -9.53
CA ILE A 260 -20.22 17.50 -8.87
C ILE A 260 -21.72 17.47 -8.70
#